data_AF-A0A7V3VYW0-F1
#
_entry.id   AF-A0A7V3VYW0-F1
#
_cell.length_a   1.000
_cell.length_b   1.000
_cell.length_c   1.000
_cell.angle_alpha   90.00
_cell.angle_beta   90.00
_cell.angle_gamma   90.00
#
_symmetry.space_group_name_H-M   'P 1'
#
loop_
_entity.id
_entity.type
_entity.pdbx_description
1 polymer ?
#
loop_
_entity_poly.entity_id
_entity_poly.type
_entity_poly.pdbx_seq_one_letter_code
_entity_poly.pdbx_strand_id
1 'polypeptide(L)'
;HPLSVAPLESADEVQTYASIKAQGIELPLTPCKIDILLNEGDTIAVGDLRLKVWHTPGHTPGHLSFKMGNLLFSGDNIYKDSCVGVIDAHHGSNLPHFIDSLKRILRDDAEFLLPSHGPVFRRDPRIIQKAINRLTQYQSMADFGTCATSWPLLDEWERDVCEGRMPEFGQA
;
A
#
# COMPACT_ATOMS: atom_id res chain seq x y z
N HIS A 1 -13.08 -4.74 5.49
CA HIS A 1 -12.55 -4.11 6.72
C HIS A 1 -13.40 -2.90 7.08
N PRO A 2 -13.61 -2.53 8.36
CA PRO A 2 -14.42 -1.36 8.75
C PRO A 2 -14.02 -0.06 8.03
N LEU A 3 -12.72 0.14 7.77
CA LEU A 3 -12.20 1.30 7.04
C LEU A 3 -12.64 1.39 5.56
N SER A 4 -13.21 0.33 5.00
CA SER A 4 -13.72 0.31 3.62
C SER A 4 -15.25 0.47 3.55
N VAL A 5 -15.95 0.48 4.68
CA VAL A 5 -17.43 0.50 4.69
C VAL A 5 -17.96 1.79 4.10
N ALA A 6 -17.56 2.94 4.66
CA ALA A 6 -18.10 4.23 4.22
C ALA A 6 -17.90 4.47 2.70
N PRO A 7 -16.69 4.26 2.13
CA PRO A 7 -16.49 4.41 0.68
C PRO A 7 -17.36 3.51 -0.19
N LEU A 8 -17.59 2.25 0.23
CA LEU A 8 -18.41 1.30 -0.53
C LEU A 8 -19.91 1.61 -0.42
N GLU A 9 -20.39 1.97 0.78
CA GLU A 9 -21.81 2.26 1.00
C GLU A 9 -22.25 3.62 0.44
N SER A 10 -21.32 4.57 0.28
CA SER A 10 -21.60 5.87 -0.34
C SER A 10 -21.22 5.94 -1.82
N ALA A 11 -20.66 4.86 -2.39
CA ALA A 11 -20.00 4.86 -3.70
C ALA A 11 -19.02 6.03 -3.90
N ASP A 12 -18.11 6.21 -2.95
CA ASP A 12 -17.05 7.22 -3.06
C ASP A 12 -16.15 6.90 -4.26
N GLU A 13 -16.27 7.69 -5.32
CA GLU A 13 -15.59 7.43 -6.59
C GLU A 13 -14.07 7.52 -6.50
N VAL A 14 -13.56 8.32 -5.54
CA VAL A 14 -12.13 8.51 -5.34
C VAL A 14 -11.59 7.32 -4.57
N GLN A 15 -12.04 7.07 -3.34
CA GLN A 15 -11.45 6.01 -2.51
C GLN A 15 -11.66 4.60 -3.07
N THR A 16 -12.68 4.39 -3.91
CA THR A 16 -12.95 3.08 -4.53
C THR A 16 -12.29 2.90 -5.90
N TYR A 17 -11.54 3.89 -6.39
CA TYR A 17 -10.98 3.90 -7.76
C TYR A 17 -12.04 3.75 -8.86
N ALA A 18 -13.31 4.05 -8.58
CA ALA A 18 -14.39 3.94 -9.57
C ALA A 18 -14.25 4.97 -10.70
N SER A 19 -13.56 6.09 -10.46
CA SER A 19 -13.26 7.10 -11.48
C SER A 19 -11.80 7.55 -11.45
N ILE A 20 -11.13 7.46 -12.59
CA ILE A 20 -9.80 8.05 -12.82
C ILE A 20 -9.87 8.88 -14.11
N LYS A 21 -10.41 10.09 -13.98
CA LYS A 21 -10.66 11.02 -15.11
C LYS A 21 -9.43 11.24 -15.99
N ALA A 22 -8.25 11.36 -15.39
CA ALA A 22 -6.99 11.56 -16.13
C ALA A 22 -6.64 10.40 -17.08
N GLN A 23 -7.19 9.21 -16.83
CA GLN A 23 -6.99 8.01 -17.66
C GLN A 23 -8.28 7.60 -18.40
N GLY A 24 -9.36 8.39 -18.32
CA GLY A 24 -10.65 8.06 -18.93
C GLY A 24 -11.32 6.82 -18.36
N ILE A 25 -11.01 6.46 -17.12
CA ILE A 25 -11.61 5.30 -16.45
C ILE A 25 -12.86 5.77 -15.69
N GLU A 26 -14.01 5.19 -16.06
CA GLU A 26 -15.27 5.35 -15.36
C GLU A 26 -15.92 3.96 -15.21
N LEU A 27 -15.93 3.46 -13.97
CA LEU A 27 -16.50 2.18 -13.57
C LEU A 27 -17.49 2.45 -12.44
N PRO A 28 -18.71 2.92 -12.76
CA PRO A 28 -19.66 3.39 -11.75
C PRO A 28 -19.95 2.30 -10.73
N LEU A 29 -19.60 2.57 -9.47
CA LEU A 29 -19.89 1.70 -8.36
C LEU A 29 -21.33 1.89 -7.92
N THR A 30 -22.13 0.83 -7.96
CA THR A 30 -23.45 0.85 -7.33
C THR A 30 -23.24 0.72 -5.81
N PRO A 31 -23.71 1.68 -4.98
CA PRO A 31 -23.58 1.59 -3.54
C PRO A 31 -24.20 0.28 -3.03
N CYS A 32 -23.48 -0.42 -2.17
CA CYS A 32 -23.96 -1.67 -1.55
C CYS A 32 -23.83 -1.59 -0.04
N LYS A 33 -24.80 -2.18 0.68
CA LYS A 33 -24.70 -2.34 2.13
C LYS A 33 -23.75 -3.47 2.46
N ILE A 34 -22.88 -3.25 3.45
CA ILE A 34 -21.89 -4.25 3.83
C ILE A 34 -22.53 -5.26 4.80
N ASP A 35 -22.62 -6.51 4.36
CA ASP A 35 -23.22 -7.59 5.17
C ASP A 35 -22.26 -8.12 6.25
N ILE A 36 -20.97 -8.22 5.93
CA ILE A 36 -19.96 -8.87 6.77
C ILE A 36 -18.72 -7.99 6.88
N LEU A 37 -18.29 -7.74 8.11
CA LEU A 37 -17.02 -7.09 8.41
C LEU A 37 -15.94 -8.13 8.64
N LEU A 38 -14.73 -7.81 8.16
CA LEU A 38 -13.53 -8.62 8.34
C LEU A 38 -12.47 -7.76 9.03
N ASN A 39 -11.99 -8.23 10.16
CA ASN A 39 -10.98 -7.61 11.01
C ASN A 39 -9.74 -8.50 11.11
N GLU A 40 -8.66 -7.92 11.64
CA GLU A 40 -7.46 -8.68 11.98
C GLU A 40 -7.80 -9.89 12.87
N GLY A 41 -7.30 -11.07 12.49
CA GLY A 41 -7.45 -12.29 13.27
C GLY A 41 -8.71 -13.10 12.98
N ASP A 42 -9.68 -12.53 12.25
CA ASP A 42 -10.88 -13.26 11.82
C ASP A 42 -10.51 -14.47 10.95
N THR A 43 -11.42 -15.43 10.85
CA THR A 43 -11.26 -16.61 9.98
C THR A 43 -12.43 -16.72 9.02
N ILE A 44 -12.12 -16.80 7.73
CA ILE A 44 -13.09 -17.06 6.66
C ILE A 44 -13.07 -18.55 6.34
N ALA A 45 -14.26 -19.16 6.29
CA ALA A 45 -14.44 -20.53 5.87
C ALA A 45 -14.93 -20.59 4.42
N VAL A 46 -14.25 -21.38 3.58
CA VAL A 46 -14.65 -21.65 2.19
C VAL A 46 -14.66 -23.16 1.99
N GLY A 47 -15.83 -23.79 2.18
CA GLY A 47 -15.92 -25.24 2.34
C GLY A 47 -15.06 -25.71 3.53
N ASP A 48 -14.13 -26.63 3.27
CA ASP A 48 -13.18 -27.14 4.27
C ASP A 48 -11.94 -26.25 4.44
N LEU A 49 -11.78 -25.22 3.59
CA LEU A 49 -10.66 -24.28 3.69
C LEU A 49 -10.91 -23.27 4.80
N ARG A 50 -9.83 -22.83 5.45
CA ARG A 50 -9.83 -21.80 6.48
C ARG A 50 -8.75 -20.77 6.15
N LEU A 51 -9.16 -19.51 6.03
CA LEU A 51 -8.28 -18.39 5.73
C LEU A 51 -8.28 -17.43 6.91
N LYS A 52 -7.10 -17.18 7.49
CA LYS A 52 -6.94 -16.18 8.54
C LYS A 52 -6.80 -14.80 7.91
N VAL A 53 -7.60 -13.84 8.37
CA VAL A 53 -7.61 -12.46 7.90
C VAL A 53 -6.46 -11.70 8.56
N TRP A 54 -5.68 -11.01 7.74
CA TRP A 54 -4.62 -10.10 8.17
C TRP A 54 -4.95 -8.69 7.69
N HIS A 55 -5.07 -7.73 8.61
CA HIS A 55 -5.06 -6.32 8.25
C HIS A 55 -3.65 -5.93 7.84
N THR A 56 -3.52 -5.48 6.60
CA THR A 56 -2.23 -5.21 5.95
C THR A 56 -2.32 -3.90 5.17
N PRO A 57 -2.56 -2.77 5.85
CA PRO A 57 -2.74 -1.47 5.21
C PRO A 57 -1.48 -1.03 4.49
N GLY A 58 -1.63 -0.10 3.55
CA GLY A 58 -0.53 0.42 2.75
C GLY A 58 -1.05 0.91 1.42
N HIS A 59 -1.51 -0.01 0.58
CA HIS A 59 -2.14 0.33 -0.70
C HIS A 59 -3.44 1.12 -0.49
N THR A 60 -4.28 0.63 0.42
CA THR A 60 -5.47 1.32 0.93
C THR A 60 -5.54 1.17 2.46
N PRO A 61 -6.32 2.01 3.17
CA PRO A 61 -6.47 1.90 4.63
C PRO A 61 -7.08 0.57 5.07
N GLY A 62 -8.01 0.03 4.27
CA GLY A 62 -8.75 -1.20 4.55
C GLY A 62 -8.15 -2.47 3.93
N HIS A 63 -6.95 -2.43 3.36
CA HIS A 63 -6.35 -3.56 2.66
C HIS A 63 -6.18 -4.79 3.58
N LEU A 64 -6.60 -5.95 3.10
CA LEU A 64 -6.53 -7.24 3.80
C LEU A 64 -5.70 -8.23 2.99
N SER A 65 -4.92 -9.04 3.70
CA SER A 65 -4.28 -10.25 3.17
C SER A 65 -4.93 -11.46 3.83
N PHE A 66 -4.86 -12.63 3.19
CA PHE A 66 -5.48 -13.86 3.70
C PHE A 66 -4.46 -14.99 3.75
N LYS A 67 -4.28 -15.58 4.93
CA LYS A 67 -3.31 -16.65 5.17
C LYS A 67 -4.01 -18.01 5.19
N MET A 68 -3.54 -18.96 4.38
CA MET A 68 -4.07 -20.31 4.29
C MET A 68 -2.91 -21.32 4.27
N GLY A 69 -2.59 -21.90 5.43
CA GLY A 69 -1.44 -22.79 5.57
C GLY A 69 -0.13 -22.12 5.12
N ASN A 70 0.56 -22.71 4.14
CA ASN A 70 1.80 -22.17 3.57
C ASN A 70 1.56 -21.12 2.47
N LEU A 71 0.32 -20.66 2.24
CA LEU A 71 -0.01 -19.65 1.23
C LEU A 71 -0.41 -18.33 1.87
N LEU A 72 0.02 -17.21 1.30
CA LEU A 72 -0.49 -15.88 1.65
C LEU A 72 -1.02 -15.18 0.40
N PHE A 73 -2.33 -14.94 0.37
CA PHE A 73 -2.96 -14.03 -0.57
C PHE A 73 -2.63 -12.60 -0.15
N SER A 74 -1.60 -12.03 -0.77
CA SER A 74 -0.99 -10.76 -0.37
C SER A 74 -1.63 -9.53 -1.02
N GLY A 75 -2.55 -9.73 -1.97
CA GLY A 75 -3.22 -8.63 -2.66
C GLY A 75 -2.22 -7.67 -3.31
N ASP A 76 -2.44 -6.38 -3.09
CA ASP A 76 -1.64 -5.28 -3.63
C ASP A 76 -0.41 -4.93 -2.77
N ASN A 77 -0.08 -5.72 -1.75
CA ASN A 77 1.06 -5.41 -0.90
C ASN A 77 2.41 -5.70 -1.55
N ILE A 78 2.54 -6.74 -2.37
CA ILE A 78 3.82 -7.14 -2.95
C ILE A 78 3.65 -7.98 -4.20
N TYR A 79 4.41 -7.66 -5.24
CA TYR A 79 4.49 -8.37 -6.50
C TYR A 79 5.89 -9.00 -6.71
N LYS A 80 6.00 -9.92 -7.67
CA LYS A 80 7.21 -10.73 -7.89
C LYS A 80 8.45 -9.91 -8.28
N ASP A 81 8.26 -8.76 -8.91
CA ASP A 81 9.30 -7.81 -9.33
C ASP A 81 9.73 -6.84 -8.20
N SER A 82 9.32 -7.12 -6.96
CA SER A 82 9.46 -6.25 -5.79
C SER A 82 8.63 -4.97 -5.89
N CYS A 83 7.68 -4.84 -6.81
CA CYS A 83 6.72 -3.73 -6.85
C CYS A 83 5.54 -3.94 -5.89
N VAL A 84 4.76 -2.88 -5.69
CA VAL A 84 3.54 -2.88 -4.86
C VAL A 84 2.40 -2.26 -5.68
N GLY A 85 1.16 -2.40 -5.22
CA GLY A 85 0.03 -1.70 -5.83
C GLY A 85 0.25 -0.19 -5.85
N VAL A 86 -0.52 0.50 -6.69
CA VAL A 86 -0.33 1.94 -6.89
C VAL A 86 -0.29 2.70 -5.56
N ILE A 87 0.60 3.68 -5.47
CA ILE A 87 0.80 4.52 -4.31
C ILE A 87 0.19 5.86 -4.64
N ASP A 88 -0.99 6.12 -4.09
CA ASP A 88 -1.71 7.37 -4.30
C ASP A 88 -2.40 7.83 -3.02
N ALA A 89 -1.97 8.98 -2.49
CA ALA A 89 -2.52 9.56 -1.28
C ALA A 89 -4.01 9.90 -1.40
N HIS A 90 -4.50 10.26 -2.59
CA HIS A 90 -5.90 10.60 -2.81
C HIS A 90 -6.81 9.39 -2.58
N HIS A 91 -6.28 8.19 -2.80
CA HIS A 91 -6.95 6.91 -2.62
C HIS A 91 -6.61 6.25 -1.27
N GLY A 92 -5.90 6.97 -0.38
CA GLY A 92 -5.57 6.53 0.96
C GLY A 92 -4.32 5.66 1.08
N SER A 93 -3.44 5.64 0.08
CA SER A 93 -2.16 4.94 0.21
C SER A 93 -1.27 5.59 1.27
N ASN A 94 -0.51 4.77 2.00
CA ASN A 94 0.38 5.22 3.08
C ASN A 94 1.68 4.40 3.10
N LEU A 95 2.82 5.07 2.89
CA LEU A 95 4.14 4.44 2.81
C LEU A 95 4.57 3.75 4.13
N PRO A 96 4.47 4.39 5.31
CA PRO A 96 4.75 3.72 6.58
C PRO A 96 3.95 2.43 6.77
N HIS A 97 2.64 2.45 6.49
CA HIS A 97 1.78 1.28 6.61
C HIS A 97 2.19 0.16 5.63
N PHE A 98 2.49 0.50 4.37
CA PHE A 98 3.05 -0.47 3.43
C PHE A 98 4.29 -1.15 3.98
N ILE A 99 5.24 -0.36 4.50
CA ILE A 99 6.52 -0.87 5.04
C ILE A 99 6.25 -1.81 6.23
N ASP A 100 5.37 -1.43 7.14
CA ASP A 100 5.07 -2.26 8.31
C ASP A 100 4.34 -3.56 7.94
N SER A 101 3.40 -3.49 6.99
CA SER A 101 2.77 -4.67 6.41
C SER A 101 3.79 -5.58 5.71
N LEU A 102 4.72 -5.03 4.94
CA LEU A 102 5.79 -5.79 4.29
C LEU A 102 6.76 -6.41 5.31
N LYS A 103 7.11 -5.70 6.40
CA LYS A 103 7.92 -6.26 7.50
C LYS A 103 7.20 -7.42 8.20
N ARG A 104 5.87 -7.39 8.28
CA ARG A 104 5.07 -8.52 8.77
C ARG A 104 5.16 -9.70 7.81
N ILE A 105 4.93 -9.47 6.51
CA ILE A 105 5.04 -10.51 5.47
C ILE A 105 6.45 -11.12 5.42
N LEU A 106 7.49 -10.29 5.58
CA LEU A 106 8.88 -10.74 5.63
C LEU A 106 9.14 -11.73 6.76
N ARG A 107 8.48 -11.54 7.91
CA ARG A 107 8.61 -12.37 9.12
C ARG A 107 7.68 -13.58 9.13
N ASP A 108 6.75 -13.70 8.19
CA ASP A 108 5.81 -14.83 8.08
C ASP A 108 6.51 -16.10 7.59
N ASP A 109 5.83 -17.24 7.70
CA ASP A 109 6.30 -18.55 7.25
C ASP A 109 5.70 -19.03 5.91
N ALA A 110 4.87 -18.23 5.22
CA ALA A 110 4.27 -18.61 3.93
C ALA A 110 5.32 -19.02 2.90
N GLU A 111 5.16 -20.17 2.26
CA GLU A 111 6.03 -20.61 1.18
C GLU A 111 5.73 -19.88 -0.13
N PHE A 112 4.47 -19.49 -0.37
CA PHE A 112 4.06 -18.79 -1.59
C PHE A 112 3.27 -17.52 -1.29
N LEU A 113 3.53 -16.49 -2.08
CA LEU A 113 2.79 -15.24 -2.10
C LEU A 113 1.91 -15.19 -3.37
N LEU A 114 0.63 -14.89 -3.17
CA LEU A 114 -0.40 -14.83 -4.21
C LEU A 114 -0.86 -13.37 -4.34
N PRO A 115 -0.21 -12.58 -5.21
CA PRO A 115 -0.59 -11.19 -5.43
C PRO A 115 -1.90 -11.06 -6.21
N SER A 116 -2.50 -9.87 -6.18
CA SER A 116 -3.61 -9.48 -7.08
C SER A 116 -3.17 -9.39 -8.54
N HIS A 117 -1.89 -9.10 -8.80
CA HIS A 117 -1.33 -8.84 -10.13
C HIS A 117 -0.05 -9.64 -10.38
N GLY A 118 0.10 -10.09 -11.62
CA GLY A 118 1.24 -10.90 -12.04
C GLY A 118 1.20 -12.32 -11.47
N PRO A 119 2.33 -13.05 -11.55
CA PRO A 119 2.36 -14.46 -11.20
C PRO A 119 2.47 -14.69 -9.68
N VAL A 120 1.85 -15.77 -9.21
CA VAL A 120 2.19 -16.39 -7.92
C VAL A 120 3.67 -16.71 -7.87
N PHE A 121 4.31 -16.50 -6.71
CA PHE A 121 5.74 -16.73 -6.57
C PHE A 121 6.10 -17.28 -5.19
N ARG A 122 7.20 -18.04 -5.13
CA ARG A 122 7.76 -18.53 -3.88
C ARG A 122 8.25 -17.34 -3.05
N ARG A 123 7.95 -17.33 -1.75
CA ARG A 123 8.40 -16.27 -0.84
C ARG A 123 9.93 -16.24 -0.86
N ASP A 124 10.47 -15.07 -1.20
CA ASP A 124 11.90 -14.79 -1.13
C ASP A 124 12.08 -13.51 -0.29
N PRO A 125 12.72 -13.60 0.89
CA PRO A 125 13.00 -12.43 1.73
C PRO A 125 13.69 -11.29 0.99
N ARG A 126 14.49 -11.59 -0.05
CA ARG A 126 15.19 -10.58 -0.86
C ARG A 126 14.22 -9.74 -1.69
N ILE A 127 13.15 -10.35 -2.22
CA ILE A 127 12.11 -9.63 -3.00
C ILE A 127 11.39 -8.63 -2.08
N ILE A 128 11.00 -9.08 -0.89
CA ILE A 128 10.27 -8.27 0.09
C ILE A 128 11.17 -7.17 0.65
N GLN A 129 12.42 -7.49 1.01
CA GLN A 129 13.37 -6.50 1.53
C GLN A 129 13.70 -5.44 0.48
N LYS A 130 13.82 -5.80 -0.80
CA LYS A 130 14.01 -4.84 -1.88
C LYS A 130 12.83 -3.87 -2.00
N ALA A 131 11.60 -4.36 -1.84
CA ALA A 131 10.41 -3.50 -1.80
C ALA A 131 10.45 -2.55 -0.59
N ILE A 132 10.73 -3.07 0.62
CA ILE A 132 10.88 -2.26 1.85
C ILE A 132 11.93 -1.16 1.66
N ASN A 133 13.10 -1.49 1.14
CA ASN A 133 14.19 -0.53 0.93
C ASN A 133 13.76 0.58 -0.03
N ARG A 134 13.10 0.22 -1.13
CA ARG A 134 12.62 1.19 -2.12
C ARG A 134 11.54 2.10 -1.53
N LEU A 135 10.53 1.54 -0.85
CA LEU A 135 9.48 2.35 -0.20
C LEU A 135 10.05 3.22 0.92
N THR A 136 11.10 2.76 1.61
CA THR A 136 11.78 3.57 2.62
C THR A 136 12.40 4.83 2.00
N GLN A 137 13.00 4.71 0.80
CA GLN A 137 13.50 5.87 0.06
C GLN A 137 12.37 6.81 -0.38
N TYR A 138 11.23 6.25 -0.81
CA TYR A 138 10.08 7.05 -1.26
C TYR A 138 9.52 7.96 -0.17
N GLN A 139 9.69 7.62 1.11
CA GLN A 139 9.26 8.47 2.23
C GLN A 139 9.97 9.83 2.28
N SER A 140 11.10 9.99 1.58
CA SER A 140 11.87 11.23 1.53
C SER A 140 12.07 11.78 0.12
N MET A 141 11.34 11.27 -0.87
CA MET A 141 11.44 11.70 -2.27
C MET A 141 10.31 12.66 -2.63
N ALA A 142 10.66 13.76 -3.29
CA ALA A 142 9.71 14.83 -3.60
C ALA A 142 8.54 14.39 -4.50
N ASP A 143 8.81 13.49 -5.45
CA ASP A 143 7.80 12.98 -6.39
C ASP A 143 6.68 12.19 -5.70
N PHE A 144 6.89 11.72 -4.47
CA PHE A 144 5.87 11.03 -3.68
C PHE A 144 4.94 11.98 -2.92
N GLY A 145 5.15 13.30 -3.03
CA GLY A 145 4.21 14.32 -2.57
C GLY A 145 3.72 14.07 -1.14
N THR A 146 2.40 14.02 -0.98
CA THR A 146 1.75 13.81 0.33
C THR A 146 1.91 12.41 0.91
N CYS A 147 2.46 11.44 0.16
CA CYS A 147 2.85 10.15 0.72
C CYS A 147 4.24 10.20 1.40
N ALA A 148 5.10 11.16 1.04
CA ALA A 148 6.39 11.35 1.71
C ALA A 148 6.17 11.85 3.15
N THR A 149 7.01 11.38 4.08
CA THR A 149 6.92 11.70 5.51
C THR A 149 8.01 12.67 5.96
N SER A 150 9.02 12.93 5.14
CA SER A 150 10.06 13.92 5.40
C SER A 150 10.62 14.53 4.11
N TRP A 151 11.29 15.67 4.22
CA TRP A 151 11.82 16.45 3.10
C TRP A 151 13.26 16.89 3.39
N PRO A 152 14.23 15.96 3.48
CA PRO A 152 15.57 16.26 3.99
C PRO A 152 16.32 17.33 3.19
N LEU A 153 16.07 17.43 1.88
CA LEU A 153 16.64 18.48 1.03
C LEU A 153 16.05 19.87 1.33
N LEU A 154 14.77 19.93 1.72
CA LEU A 154 14.15 21.16 2.18
C LEU A 154 14.72 21.54 3.55
N ASP A 155 14.83 20.59 4.47
CA ASP A 155 15.43 20.81 5.79
C ASP A 155 16.89 21.30 5.68
N GLU A 156 17.66 20.73 4.74
CA GLU A 156 19.01 21.17 4.40
C GLU A 156 19.03 22.60 3.84
N TRP A 157 18.15 22.89 2.88
CA TRP A 157 18.05 24.23 2.31
C TRP A 157 17.66 25.29 3.34
N GLU A 158 16.68 25.01 4.19
CA GLU A 158 16.26 25.92 5.27
C GLU A 158 17.41 26.19 6.24
N ARG A 159 18.15 25.15 6.63
CA ARG A 159 19.35 25.30 7.47
C ARG A 159 20.39 26.19 6.82
N ASP A 160 20.70 25.97 5.55
CA ASP A 160 21.69 26.76 4.81
C ASP A 160 21.28 28.24 4.72
N VAL A 161 20.01 28.52 4.40
CA VAL A 161 19.47 29.88 4.38
C VAL A 161 19.57 30.55 5.76
N CYS A 162 19.23 29.85 6.83
CA CYS A 162 19.33 30.38 8.21
C CYS A 162 20.78 30.69 8.62
N GLU A 163 21.75 29.96 8.08
CA GLU A 163 23.18 30.15 8.32
C GLU A 163 23.82 31.15 7.34
N GLY A 164 23.02 31.81 6.49
CA GLY A 164 23.49 32.79 5.51
C GLY A 164 24.19 32.19 4.29
N ARG A 165 24.09 30.87 4.08
CA ARG A 165 24.55 30.18 2.87
C ARG A 165 23.41 30.14 1.86
N MET A 166 23.43 31.08 0.91
CA MET A 166 22.52 31.03 -0.23
C MET A 166 23.08 30.11 -1.31
N PRO A 167 22.23 29.34 -2.02
CA PRO A 167 22.66 28.64 -3.22
C PRO A 167 23.24 29.63 -4.23
N GLU A 168 24.35 29.27 -4.89
CA GLU A 168 24.82 30.03 -6.03
C GLU A 168 23.82 29.84 -7.18
N PHE A 169 22.92 30.80 -7.37
CA PHE A 169 22.05 30.89 -8.55
C PHE A 169 22.84 31.33 -9.81
N GLY A 170 24.04 30.78 -9.99
CA GLY A 170 24.91 31.08 -11.13
C GLY A 170 24.13 30.91 -12.43
N GLN A 171 24.19 31.93 -13.28
CA GLN A 171 23.41 32.05 -14.52
C GLN A 171 23.47 30.75 -15.33
N ALA A 172 22.32 30.10 -15.49
CA ALA A 172 22.10 29.03 -16.46
C ALA A 172 22.21 29.57 -17.90
#